data_AF-A0A8J1ZLT7-F1
#
_entry.id   AF-A0A8J1ZLT7-F1
#
_cell.length_a   1.000
_cell.length_b   1.000
_cell.length_c   1.000
_cell.angle_alpha   90.00
_cell.angle_beta   90.00
_cell.angle_gamma   90.00
#
_symmetry.space_group_name_H-M   'P 1'
#
loop_
_entity.id
_entity.type
_entity.pdbx_description
1 polymer ?
#
loop_
_entity_poly.entity_id
_entity_poly.type
_entity_poly.pdbx_seq_one_letter_code
_entity_poly.pdbx_strand_id
1 'polypeptide(L)'
;MVDVPSCVTYEYDDGACTYISHEELDSERRTYFAKVEPEEPVWSSADVIYTVLAREGDGREREFFLHCPQGGAPALILRECRMTCDSVAPSELVQYQFEEPCSDWRIAPVAKGSLESYIAFKFKAWREQLEKPSCEAEFRRMLQNGLVTRIYDAHMFPTPEGLKGKYEVTDERNGKTLKLPHPVSGLRVWNAKSKSYESINPRLEGAPSEAEEVAYWTQLLEEFREKRGAEYIDQLIAGGNPTATPAASQ
;
A
#
# COMPACT_ATOMS: atom_id res chain seq x y z
N MET A 1 -24.37 23.41 19.07
CA MET A 1 -23.66 22.22 19.59
C MET A 1 -24.64 21.08 19.40
N VAL A 2 -24.39 20.20 18.42
CA VAL A 2 -25.21 18.99 18.26
C VAL A 2 -24.88 18.12 19.45
N ASP A 3 -25.91 17.78 20.25
CA ASP A 3 -25.74 16.92 21.41
C ASP A 3 -25.48 15.50 20.90
N VAL A 4 -24.20 15.14 20.77
CA VAL A 4 -23.81 13.77 20.41
C VAL A 4 -24.14 12.92 21.64
N PRO A 5 -25.14 12.02 21.58
CA PRO A 5 -25.61 11.36 22.78
C PRO A 5 -24.45 10.61 23.44
N SER A 6 -24.19 10.91 24.71
CA SER A 6 -23.13 10.28 25.53
C SER A 6 -23.39 8.79 25.81
N CYS A 7 -24.42 8.22 25.20
CA CYS A 7 -24.96 6.88 25.42
C CYS A 7 -25.26 6.15 24.10
N VAL A 8 -24.56 6.47 23.01
CA VAL A 8 -24.62 5.63 21.80
C VAL A 8 -23.74 4.41 21.99
N THR A 9 -24.37 3.26 22.21
CA THR A 9 -23.73 1.95 21.96
C THR A 9 -23.72 1.75 20.46
N TYR A 10 -22.54 1.75 19.85
CA TYR A 10 -22.39 1.43 18.43
C TYR A 10 -22.29 -0.09 18.31
N GLU A 11 -23.26 -0.70 17.64
CA GLU A 11 -23.16 -2.08 17.21
C GLU A 11 -22.35 -2.09 15.91
N TYR A 12 -21.15 -2.65 16.00
CA TYR A 12 -20.30 -2.98 14.86
C TYR A 12 -20.32 -4.49 14.69
N ASP A 13 -20.12 -5.00 13.47
CA ASP A 13 -20.20 -6.44 13.18
C ASP A 13 -19.25 -7.28 14.05
N ASP A 14 -18.13 -6.69 14.54
CA ASP A 14 -17.15 -7.34 15.43
C ASP A 14 -17.46 -7.23 16.93
N GLY A 15 -18.60 -6.65 17.32
CA GLY A 15 -19.07 -6.62 18.72
C GLY A 15 -19.26 -5.23 19.33
N ALA A 16 -19.65 -5.22 20.61
CA ALA A 16 -19.97 -3.99 21.33
C ALA A 16 -18.70 -3.21 21.71
N CYS A 17 -18.67 -1.93 21.36
CA CYS A 17 -17.63 -1.00 21.79
C CYS A 17 -18.12 -0.10 22.93
N THR A 18 -17.23 0.23 23.86
CA THR A 18 -17.48 1.21 24.94
C THR A 18 -17.01 2.58 24.50
N TYR A 19 -17.92 3.55 24.41
CA TYR A 19 -17.59 4.94 24.11
C TYR A 19 -16.60 5.52 25.14
N ILE A 20 -15.60 6.26 24.66
CA ILE A 20 -14.64 7.01 25.50
C ILE A 20 -14.84 8.53 25.32
N SER A 21 -14.71 9.02 24.08
CA SER A 21 -14.77 10.44 23.78
C SER A 21 -15.11 10.68 22.31
N HIS A 22 -15.45 11.92 21.96
CA HIS A 22 -15.51 12.37 20.58
C HIS A 22 -14.98 13.80 20.46
N GLU A 23 -14.52 14.15 19.26
CA GLU A 23 -14.13 15.51 18.88
C GLU A 23 -14.44 15.74 17.40
N GLU A 24 -14.55 17.00 16.98
CA GLU A 24 -14.70 17.30 15.55
C GLU A 24 -13.42 16.90 14.82
N LEU A 25 -13.56 16.27 13.65
CA LEU A 25 -12.43 15.87 12.82
C LEU A 25 -11.63 17.12 12.42
N ASP A 26 -10.33 17.10 12.69
CA ASP A 26 -9.48 18.24 12.36
C ASP A 26 -9.42 18.51 10.85
N SER A 27 -9.14 19.77 10.51
CA SER A 27 -9.14 20.25 9.12
C SER A 27 -8.12 19.55 8.23
N GLU A 28 -6.98 19.12 8.79
CA GLU A 28 -5.93 18.47 8.03
C GLU A 28 -6.39 17.08 7.58
N ARG A 29 -6.87 16.26 8.54
CA ARG A 29 -7.44 14.94 8.28
C ARG A 29 -8.66 15.02 7.38
N ARG A 30 -9.54 16.00 7.59
CA ARG A 30 -10.70 16.24 6.71
C ARG A 30 -10.28 16.44 5.25
N THR A 31 -9.19 17.18 5.02
CA THR A 31 -8.65 17.41 3.66
C THR A 31 -8.12 16.12 3.04
N TYR A 32 -7.42 15.27 3.80
CA TYR A 32 -6.93 13.99 3.28
C TYR A 32 -8.06 13.04 2.93
N PHE A 33 -9.03 12.85 3.83
CA PHE A 33 -10.12 11.89 3.60
C PHE A 33 -11.07 12.33 2.47
N ALA A 34 -11.26 13.64 2.27
CA ALA A 34 -12.02 14.15 1.13
C ALA A 34 -11.41 13.79 -0.25
N LYS A 35 -10.09 13.57 -0.33
CA LYS A 35 -9.40 13.20 -1.58
C LYS A 35 -9.52 11.71 -1.94
N VAL A 36 -9.96 10.87 -1.01
CA VAL A 36 -9.94 9.40 -1.14
C VAL A 36 -11.24 8.86 -1.72
N GLU A 37 -12.29 9.68 -1.72
CA GLU A 37 -13.60 9.28 -2.22
C GLU A 37 -13.63 9.41 -3.75
N PRO A 38 -13.67 8.29 -4.49
CA PRO A 38 -13.44 8.35 -5.92
C PRO A 38 -14.64 8.87 -6.71
N GLU A 39 -15.86 8.93 -6.14
CA GLU A 39 -17.06 9.17 -6.95
C GLU A 39 -18.02 10.23 -6.40
N GLU A 40 -18.29 10.35 -5.10
CA GLU A 40 -18.98 11.51 -4.50
C GLU A 40 -18.55 11.64 -3.04
N PRO A 41 -18.18 12.84 -2.54
CA PRO A 41 -17.98 13.02 -1.12
C PRO A 41 -19.31 12.73 -0.43
N VAL A 42 -19.36 11.72 0.45
CA VAL A 42 -20.55 11.33 1.25
C VAL A 42 -21.06 12.49 2.15
N TRP A 43 -20.34 13.60 2.18
CA TRP A 43 -20.44 14.68 3.14
C TRP A 43 -20.27 16.02 2.45
N SER A 44 -21.24 16.90 2.67
CA SER A 44 -21.17 18.29 2.24
C SER A 44 -20.20 19.09 3.13
N SER A 45 -19.79 20.27 2.66
CA SER A 45 -19.01 21.21 3.49
C SER A 45 -19.77 21.68 4.74
N ALA A 46 -21.10 21.53 4.77
CA ALA A 46 -21.97 21.90 5.88
C ALA A 46 -22.13 20.79 6.94
N ASP A 47 -21.68 19.56 6.63
CA ASP A 47 -21.76 18.43 7.53
C ASP A 47 -20.62 18.47 8.56
N VAL A 48 -20.93 18.00 9.76
CA VAL A 48 -19.95 17.84 10.83
C VAL A 48 -19.52 16.39 10.88
N ILE A 49 -18.21 16.18 10.91
CA ILE A 49 -17.59 14.87 11.06
C ILE A 49 -16.99 14.83 12.45
N TYR A 50 -17.35 13.82 13.24
CA TYR A 50 -16.73 13.57 14.53
C TYR A 50 -15.79 12.38 14.41
N THR A 51 -14.63 12.48 15.07
CA THR A 51 -13.89 11.29 15.48
C THR A 51 -14.46 10.80 16.80
N VAL A 52 -14.70 9.50 16.92
CA VAL A 52 -15.23 8.86 18.13
C VAL A 52 -14.21 7.83 18.59
N LEU A 53 -13.61 8.06 19.74
CA LEU A 53 -12.73 7.09 20.39
C LEU A 53 -13.60 6.12 21.20
N ALA A 54 -13.43 4.82 20.95
CA ALA A 54 -14.11 3.78 21.69
C ALA A 54 -13.14 2.64 22.05
N ARG A 55 -13.51 1.86 23.06
CA ARG A 55 -12.76 0.70 23.54
C ARG A 55 -13.48 -0.59 23.16
N GLU A 56 -12.79 -1.49 22.50
CA GLU A 56 -13.27 -2.83 22.16
C GLU A 56 -13.28 -3.74 23.41
N GLY A 57 -13.97 -4.87 23.33
CA GLY A 57 -14.10 -5.82 24.45
C GLY A 57 -12.76 -6.41 24.93
N ASP A 58 -11.72 -6.39 24.10
CA ASP A 58 -10.36 -6.82 24.45
C ASP A 58 -9.48 -5.68 25.03
N GLY A 59 -10.04 -4.48 25.19
CA GLY A 59 -9.37 -3.31 25.72
C GLY A 59 -8.63 -2.46 24.69
N ARG A 60 -8.58 -2.84 23.41
CA ARG A 60 -8.01 -1.99 22.35
C ARG A 60 -8.84 -0.73 22.15
N GLU A 61 -8.18 0.39 21.91
CA GLU A 61 -8.82 1.67 21.62
C GLU A 61 -8.79 1.91 20.11
N ARG A 62 -9.95 2.24 19.54
CA ARG A 62 -10.15 2.45 18.11
C ARG A 62 -10.87 3.77 17.88
N GLU A 63 -10.48 4.46 16.82
CA GLU A 63 -11.09 5.75 16.44
C GLU A 63 -11.97 5.55 15.21
N PHE A 64 -13.26 5.84 15.39
CA PHE A 64 -14.27 5.78 14.36
C PHE A 64 -14.60 7.17 13.83
N PHE A 65 -15.16 7.24 12.63
CA PHE A 65 -15.59 8.48 12.02
C PHE A 65 -17.11 8.46 11.96
N LEU A 66 -17.76 9.54 12.41
CA LEU A 66 -19.21 9.67 12.45
C LEU A 66 -19.64 10.90 11.63
N HIS A 67 -20.47 10.68 10.63
CA HIS A 67 -21.09 11.72 9.81
C HIS A 67 -22.39 12.13 10.49
N CYS A 68 -22.50 13.41 10.83
CA CYS A 68 -23.71 13.97 11.42
C CYS A 68 -24.34 14.97 10.42
N PRO A 69 -25.20 14.50 9.49
CA PRO A 69 -25.87 15.38 8.55
C PRO A 69 -26.86 16.30 9.26
N GLN A 70 -27.06 17.52 8.74
CA GLN A 70 -28.02 18.46 9.32
C GLN A 70 -29.45 17.89 9.25
N GLY A 71 -30.06 17.66 10.42
CA GLY A 71 -31.42 17.12 10.52
C GLY A 71 -31.56 15.63 10.19
N GLY A 72 -30.45 14.90 10.05
CA GLY A 72 -30.43 13.45 9.85
C GLY A 72 -29.86 12.69 11.04
N ALA A 73 -29.93 11.35 10.97
CA ALA A 73 -29.32 10.48 11.96
C ALA A 73 -27.79 10.37 11.73
N PRO A 74 -26.98 10.29 12.80
CA PRO A 74 -25.55 10.03 12.66
C PRO A 74 -25.28 8.68 11.98
N ALA A 75 -24.27 8.62 11.11
CA ALA A 75 -23.87 7.42 10.40
C ALA A 75 -22.36 7.16 10.55
N LEU A 76 -21.99 5.90 10.81
CA LEU A 76 -20.60 5.48 10.87
C LEU A 76 -20.00 5.47 9.47
N ILE A 77 -18.76 5.94 9.34
CA ILE A 77 -18.02 5.86 8.09
C ILE A 77 -17.05 4.72 8.17
N LEU A 78 -17.25 3.78 7.26
CA LEU A 78 -16.43 2.60 7.07
C LEU A 78 -15.89 2.58 5.65
N ARG A 79 -14.74 1.95 5.49
CA ARG A 79 -14.09 1.72 4.21
C ARG A 79 -13.74 0.26 4.09
N GLU A 80 -13.62 -0.20 2.86
CA GLU A 80 -13.18 -1.56 2.59
C GLU A 80 -11.65 -1.61 2.53
N CYS A 81 -11.04 -2.53 3.28
CA CYS A 81 -9.65 -2.91 3.06
C CYS A 81 -9.59 -3.80 1.80
N ARG A 82 -9.02 -3.31 0.69
CA ARG A 82 -8.99 -4.06 -0.59
C ARG A 82 -8.24 -5.39 -0.54
N MET A 83 -7.41 -5.61 0.48
CA MET A 83 -6.69 -6.87 0.64
C MET A 83 -7.54 -7.95 1.31
N THR A 84 -8.33 -7.60 2.32
CA THR A 84 -9.11 -8.57 3.11
C THR A 84 -10.61 -8.50 2.84
N CYS A 85 -11.07 -7.44 2.17
CA CYS A 85 -12.47 -7.07 1.96
C CYS A 85 -13.22 -6.75 3.27
N ASP A 86 -12.50 -6.55 4.37
CA ASP A 86 -13.12 -6.19 5.66
C ASP A 86 -13.49 -4.71 5.70
N SER A 87 -14.56 -4.40 6.45
CA SER A 87 -14.87 -3.03 6.83
C SER A 87 -13.88 -2.54 7.88
N VAL A 88 -13.32 -1.35 7.68
CA VAL A 88 -12.36 -0.70 8.57
C VAL A 88 -12.69 0.77 8.74
N ALA A 89 -12.32 1.35 9.88
CA ALA A 89 -12.44 2.77 10.09
C ALA A 89 -11.41 3.51 9.21
N PRO A 90 -11.71 4.72 8.71
CA PRO A 90 -10.78 5.50 7.90
C PRO A 90 -9.42 5.75 8.58
N SER A 91 -9.40 5.83 9.92
CA SER A 91 -8.18 5.99 10.72
C SER A 91 -7.21 4.81 10.63
N GLU A 92 -7.69 3.62 10.30
CA GLU A 92 -6.91 2.38 10.22
C GLU A 92 -6.27 2.17 8.84
N LEU A 93 -6.70 2.95 7.85
CA LEU A 93 -6.11 2.91 6.52
C LEU A 93 -4.72 3.53 6.54
N VAL A 94 -3.80 2.89 5.82
CA VAL A 94 -2.42 3.34 5.75
C VAL A 94 -2.32 4.57 4.85
N GLN A 95 -1.55 5.55 5.31
CA GLN A 95 -1.11 6.66 4.49
C GLN A 95 0.25 6.38 3.88
N TYR A 96 0.45 6.86 2.65
CA TYR A 96 1.67 6.65 1.88
C TYR A 96 2.10 7.90 1.13
N GLN A 97 3.39 7.97 0.79
CA GLN A 97 3.97 8.99 -0.08
C GLN A 97 5.05 8.35 -0.98
N PHE A 98 5.30 8.99 -2.12
CA PHE A 98 6.37 8.60 -3.06
C PHE A 98 7.65 9.42 -2.83
N GLU A 99 8.74 9.11 -3.51
CA GLU A 99 10.04 9.77 -3.29
C GLU A 99 10.12 11.17 -3.91
N GLU A 100 9.27 11.48 -4.89
CA GLU A 100 9.33 12.74 -5.60
C GLU A 100 9.17 13.95 -4.69
N PRO A 101 9.96 15.03 -4.92
CA PRO A 101 9.77 16.29 -4.23
C PRO A 101 8.36 16.79 -4.53
N CYS A 102 7.58 17.02 -3.47
CA CYS A 102 6.14 17.35 -3.49
C CYS A 102 5.15 16.16 -3.53
N SER A 103 5.54 14.96 -3.08
CA SER A 103 4.57 13.89 -2.87
C SER A 103 3.67 14.18 -1.65
N ASP A 104 2.42 14.57 -1.92
CA ASP A 104 1.38 14.63 -0.89
C ASP A 104 1.18 13.24 -0.26
N TRP A 105 0.95 13.20 1.05
CA TRP A 105 0.42 12.01 1.71
C TRP A 105 -0.94 11.64 1.13
N ARG A 106 -1.11 10.35 0.86
CA ARG A 106 -2.32 9.74 0.29
C ARG A 106 -2.77 8.61 1.17
N ILE A 107 -4.02 8.21 1.09
CA ILE A 107 -4.52 7.04 1.80
C ILE A 107 -4.58 5.87 0.82
N ALA A 108 -3.95 4.77 1.20
CA ALA A 108 -4.05 3.50 0.52
C ALA A 108 -5.30 2.77 1.02
N PRO A 109 -6.04 2.06 0.16
CA PRO A 109 -7.22 1.30 0.56
C PRO A 109 -6.83 -0.04 1.21
N VAL A 110 -5.92 0.01 2.19
CA VAL A 110 -5.38 -1.14 2.91
C VAL A 110 -5.18 -0.77 4.38
N ALA A 111 -5.62 -1.66 5.27
CA ALA A 111 -5.42 -1.52 6.70
C ALA A 111 -3.99 -1.91 7.12
N LYS A 112 -3.51 -1.39 8.25
CA LYS A 112 -2.16 -1.65 8.79
C LYS A 112 -1.80 -3.15 8.82
N GLY A 113 -2.64 -3.99 9.43
CA GLY A 113 -2.34 -5.42 9.60
C GLY A 113 -2.23 -6.19 8.28
N SER A 114 -3.07 -5.86 7.29
CA SER A 114 -2.99 -6.43 5.94
C SER A 114 -1.70 -6.01 5.24
N LEU A 115 -1.29 -4.74 5.41
CA LEU A 115 -0.04 -4.23 4.85
C LEU A 115 1.19 -4.87 5.49
N GLU A 116 1.22 -5.04 6.80
CA GLU A 116 2.32 -5.69 7.52
C GLU A 116 2.50 -7.14 7.05
N SER A 117 1.38 -7.87 6.86
CA SER A 117 1.40 -9.22 6.30
C SER A 117 1.96 -9.24 4.87
N TYR A 118 1.62 -8.23 4.05
CA TYR A 118 2.18 -8.07 2.71
C TYR A 118 3.70 -7.82 2.77
N ILE A 119 4.16 -6.90 3.62
CA ILE A 119 5.57 -6.55 3.80
C ILE A 119 6.38 -7.78 4.21
N ALA A 120 5.86 -8.59 5.13
CA ALA A 120 6.50 -9.81 5.61
C ALA A 120 6.67 -10.88 4.52
N PHE A 121 5.71 -10.99 3.59
CA PHE A 121 5.68 -12.06 2.60
C PHE A 121 6.29 -11.69 1.24
N LYS A 122 6.18 -10.42 0.82
CA LYS A 122 6.40 -10.03 -0.58
C LYS A 122 7.81 -10.29 -1.09
N PHE A 123 8.85 -10.04 -0.28
CA PHE A 123 10.23 -10.28 -0.72
C PHE A 123 10.52 -11.75 -0.94
N LYS A 124 10.07 -12.61 -0.01
CA LYS A 124 10.17 -14.07 -0.15
C LYS A 124 9.48 -14.54 -1.43
N ALA A 125 8.24 -14.10 -1.68
CA ALA A 125 7.50 -14.45 -2.88
C ALA A 125 8.21 -13.99 -4.17
N TRP A 126 8.73 -12.75 -4.17
CA TRP A 126 9.55 -12.24 -5.29
C TRP A 126 10.78 -13.11 -5.51
N ARG A 127 11.47 -13.52 -4.45
CA ARG A 127 12.67 -14.34 -4.58
C ARG A 127 12.35 -15.73 -5.14
N GLU A 128 11.31 -16.38 -4.63
CA GLU A 128 10.84 -17.67 -5.13
C GLU A 128 10.45 -17.62 -6.61
N GLN A 129 9.74 -16.57 -7.03
CA GLN A 129 9.37 -16.34 -8.44
C GLN A 129 10.61 -16.13 -9.32
N LEU A 130 11.62 -15.41 -8.83
CA LEU A 130 12.86 -15.17 -9.57
C LEU A 130 13.68 -16.47 -9.73
N GLU A 131 13.68 -17.35 -8.73
CA GLU A 131 14.35 -18.65 -8.80
C GLU A 131 13.63 -19.66 -9.70
N LYS A 132 12.29 -19.64 -9.63
CA LYS A 132 11.40 -20.60 -10.30
C LYS A 132 10.37 -19.84 -11.17
N PRO A 133 10.83 -19.13 -12.21
CA PRO A 133 9.93 -18.38 -13.07
C PRO A 133 9.01 -19.33 -13.84
N SER A 134 7.76 -18.93 -14.05
CA SER A 134 6.79 -19.75 -14.80
C SER A 134 7.11 -19.81 -16.29
N CYS A 135 7.79 -18.78 -16.82
CA CYS A 135 8.26 -18.71 -18.20
C CYS A 135 9.45 -17.75 -18.35
N GLU A 136 10.14 -17.82 -19.49
CA GLU A 136 11.29 -16.97 -19.79
C GLU A 136 10.92 -15.47 -19.85
N ALA A 137 9.72 -15.14 -20.34
CA ALA A 137 9.27 -13.75 -20.43
C ALA A 137 9.08 -13.10 -19.04
N GLU A 138 8.59 -13.87 -18.06
CA GLU A 138 8.50 -13.44 -16.66
C GLU A 138 9.91 -13.26 -16.07
N PHE A 139 10.78 -14.26 -16.23
CA PHE A 139 12.15 -14.19 -15.74
C PHE A 139 12.90 -12.97 -16.26
N ARG A 140 12.82 -12.73 -17.58
CA ARG A 140 13.39 -11.55 -18.24
C ARG A 140 12.92 -10.26 -17.60
N ARG A 141 11.60 -10.11 -17.41
CA ARG A 141 11.02 -8.90 -16.79
C ARG A 141 11.53 -8.72 -15.35
N MET A 142 11.62 -9.80 -14.58
CA MET A 142 12.12 -9.70 -13.21
C MET A 142 13.60 -9.30 -13.16
N LEU A 143 14.44 -9.85 -14.04
CA LEU A 143 15.85 -9.46 -14.16
C LEU A 143 16.00 -7.99 -14.58
N GLN A 144 15.18 -7.51 -15.52
CA GLN A 144 15.19 -6.13 -15.99
C GLN A 144 14.69 -5.14 -14.94
N ASN A 145 13.68 -5.53 -14.14
CA ASN A 145 13.19 -4.72 -13.04
C ASN A 145 14.20 -4.63 -11.89
N GLY A 146 15.07 -5.62 -11.75
CA GLY A 146 16.09 -5.66 -10.72
C GLY A 146 15.57 -6.09 -9.35
N LEU A 147 16.38 -5.79 -8.33
CA LEU A 147 16.08 -6.09 -6.94
C LEU A 147 14.89 -5.26 -6.43
N VAL A 148 13.93 -5.94 -5.78
CA VAL A 148 12.80 -5.29 -5.13
C VAL A 148 13.01 -5.26 -3.62
N THR A 149 13.29 -4.09 -3.05
CA THR A 149 13.50 -3.94 -1.60
C THR A 149 12.46 -3.11 -0.88
N ARG A 150 11.70 -2.29 -1.62
CA ARG A 150 10.61 -1.46 -1.10
C ARG A 150 9.28 -1.89 -1.66
N ILE A 151 8.23 -1.64 -0.89
CA ILE A 151 6.88 -1.92 -1.32
C ILE A 151 6.46 -1.08 -2.52
N TYR A 152 5.85 -1.73 -3.50
CA TYR A 152 5.12 -1.10 -4.59
C TYR A 152 3.96 -2.01 -5.00
N ASP A 153 2.86 -1.39 -5.41
CA ASP A 153 1.70 -2.05 -6.02
C ASP A 153 0.80 -0.96 -6.60
N ALA A 154 0.53 -0.98 -7.90
CA ALA A 154 -0.21 0.10 -8.56
C ALA A 154 -1.71 0.14 -8.20
N HIS A 155 -2.25 -0.94 -7.60
CA HIS A 155 -3.64 -1.02 -7.14
C HIS A 155 -3.78 -0.54 -5.69
N MET A 156 -2.78 -0.80 -4.84
CA MET A 156 -2.74 -0.29 -3.46
C MET A 156 -2.21 1.15 -3.39
N PHE A 157 -1.22 1.47 -4.21
CA PHE A 157 -0.52 2.76 -4.24
C PHE A 157 -0.60 3.36 -5.65
N PRO A 158 -1.78 3.89 -6.05
CA PRO A 158 -1.94 4.46 -7.38
C PRO A 158 -0.97 5.62 -7.60
N THR A 159 -0.33 5.60 -8.77
CA THR A 159 0.56 6.68 -9.22
C THR A 159 -0.26 7.94 -9.52
N PRO A 160 0.16 9.12 -9.03
CA PRO A 160 -0.51 10.38 -9.33
C PRO A 160 -0.53 10.68 -10.82
N GLU A 161 -1.57 11.36 -11.32
CA GLU A 161 -1.71 11.69 -12.75
C GLU A 161 -0.46 12.39 -13.31
N GLY A 162 0.07 13.38 -12.59
CA GLY A 162 1.27 14.12 -12.99
C GLY A 162 2.57 13.30 -13.01
N LEU A 163 2.56 12.08 -12.45
CA LEU A 163 3.71 11.17 -12.46
C LEU A 163 3.51 9.96 -13.38
N LYS A 164 2.31 9.74 -13.93
CA LYS A 164 2.05 8.58 -14.81
C LYS A 164 3.02 8.51 -15.98
N GLY A 165 3.36 9.64 -16.62
CA GLY A 165 4.32 9.65 -17.73
C GLY A 165 5.73 9.14 -17.39
N LYS A 166 6.11 9.08 -16.11
CA LYS A 166 7.39 8.50 -15.65
C LYS A 166 7.29 7.02 -15.34
N TYR A 167 6.10 6.54 -14.97
CA TYR A 167 5.85 5.20 -14.47
C TYR A 167 4.91 4.37 -15.37
N GLU A 168 4.54 4.90 -16.54
CA GLU A 168 3.73 4.22 -17.53
C GLU A 168 4.41 4.37 -18.90
N VAL A 169 4.74 3.24 -19.51
CA VAL A 169 5.37 3.17 -20.84
C VAL A 169 4.42 2.46 -21.77
N THR A 170 4.03 3.10 -22.87
CA THR A 170 3.19 2.44 -23.89
C THR A 170 4.08 1.73 -24.89
N ASP A 171 3.89 0.42 -25.06
CA ASP A 171 4.56 -0.36 -26.09
C ASP A 171 3.98 0.00 -27.46
N GLU A 172 4.78 0.66 -28.30
CA GLU A 172 4.37 1.12 -29.63
C GLU A 172 3.93 -0.02 -30.56
N ARG A 173 4.37 -1.26 -30.31
CA ARG A 173 4.07 -2.42 -31.19
C ARG A 173 2.66 -2.95 -31.00
N ASN A 174 2.14 -2.89 -29.78
CA ASN A 174 0.84 -3.48 -29.41
C ASN A 174 -0.12 -2.50 -28.73
N GLY A 175 0.32 -1.26 -28.47
CA GLY A 175 -0.45 -0.20 -27.81
C GLY A 175 -0.70 -0.46 -26.31
N LYS A 176 -0.08 -1.45 -25.69
CA LYS A 176 -0.30 -1.78 -24.28
C LYS A 176 0.56 -0.90 -23.37
N THR A 177 -0.06 -0.33 -22.35
CA THR A 177 0.62 0.43 -21.31
C THR A 177 1.22 -0.52 -20.25
N LEU A 178 2.53 -0.48 -20.11
CA LEU A 178 3.31 -1.13 -19.08
C LEU A 178 3.46 -0.17 -17.89
N LYS A 179 3.04 -0.61 -16.71
CA LYS A 179 3.25 0.14 -15.47
C LYS A 179 4.58 -0.26 -14.86
N LEU A 180 5.49 0.70 -14.71
CA LEU A 180 6.77 0.53 -14.03
C LEU A 180 6.55 0.52 -12.51
N PRO A 181 7.39 -0.19 -11.74
CA PRO A 181 7.37 -0.11 -10.29
C PRO A 181 7.53 1.34 -9.82
N HIS A 182 6.64 1.78 -8.94
CA HIS A 182 6.71 3.08 -8.28
C HIS A 182 6.80 2.84 -6.77
N PRO A 183 8.03 2.76 -6.21
CA PRO A 183 8.22 2.41 -4.81
C PRO A 183 7.72 3.50 -3.87
N VAL A 184 7.06 3.07 -2.79
CA VAL A 184 6.65 3.97 -1.71
C VAL A 184 7.88 4.37 -0.89
N SER A 185 8.00 5.67 -0.59
CA SER A 185 9.11 6.23 0.20
C SER A 185 8.78 6.36 1.68
N GLY A 186 7.50 6.54 2.01
CA GLY A 186 7.03 6.72 3.38
C GLY A 186 5.67 6.09 3.57
N LEU A 187 5.49 5.45 4.72
CA LEU A 187 4.22 4.89 5.17
C LEU A 187 3.95 5.37 6.59
N ARG A 188 2.69 5.63 6.92
CA ARG A 188 2.26 5.93 8.28
C ARG A 188 0.81 5.54 8.50
N VAL A 189 0.39 5.38 9.75
CA VAL A 189 -1.00 5.10 10.13
C VAL A 189 -1.37 5.89 11.37
N TRP A 190 -2.63 6.28 11.51
CA TRP A 190 -3.08 7.00 12.70
C TRP A 190 -3.19 6.05 13.89
N ASN A 191 -2.56 6.40 15.02
CA ASN A 191 -2.76 5.72 16.28
C ASN A 191 -3.76 6.53 17.13
N ALA A 192 -4.93 5.95 17.34
CA ALA A 192 -6.03 6.53 18.11
C ALA A 192 -5.64 6.87 19.56
N LYS A 193 -4.84 6.03 20.20
CA LYS A 193 -4.43 6.17 21.59
C LYS A 193 -3.44 7.30 21.80
N SER A 194 -2.44 7.43 20.92
CA SER A 194 -1.44 8.51 21.00
C SER A 194 -1.88 9.79 20.29
N LYS A 195 -2.99 9.74 19.54
CA LYS A 195 -3.47 10.82 18.66
C LYS A 195 -2.36 11.34 17.74
N SER A 196 -1.61 10.42 17.15
CA SER A 196 -0.48 10.74 16.29
C SER A 196 -0.29 9.70 15.19
N TYR A 197 0.42 10.06 14.13
CA TYR A 197 0.84 9.11 13.12
C TYR A 197 2.03 8.27 13.60
N GLU A 198 1.93 6.95 13.41
CA GLU A 198 3.05 6.01 13.54
C GLU A 198 3.65 5.74 12.17
N SER A 199 4.96 5.90 12.04
CA SER A 199 5.67 5.53 10.81
C SER A 199 5.74 4.01 10.65
N ILE A 200 5.58 3.55 9.42
CA ILE A 200 5.76 2.15 9.02
C ILE A 200 6.96 2.10 8.08
N ASN A 201 7.81 1.08 8.22
CA ASN A 201 8.95 0.90 7.33
C ASN A 201 8.45 0.44 5.93
N PRO A 202 8.73 1.18 4.84
CA PRO A 202 8.33 0.77 3.50
C PRO A 202 9.19 -0.36 2.91
N ARG A 203 10.28 -0.74 3.58
CA ARG A 203 11.14 -1.85 3.13
C ARG A 203 10.49 -3.19 3.42
N LEU A 204 10.63 -4.11 2.47
CA LEU A 204 10.13 -5.47 2.59
C LEU A 204 10.95 -6.26 3.61
N GLU A 205 10.30 -7.11 4.39
CA GLU A 205 10.99 -7.96 5.36
C GLU A 205 11.86 -9.00 4.65
N GLY A 206 13.09 -9.18 5.12
CA GLY A 206 14.07 -10.08 4.52
C GLY A 206 14.81 -9.53 3.29
N ALA A 207 14.46 -8.34 2.80
CA ALA A 207 15.25 -7.65 1.80
C ALA A 207 16.63 -7.23 2.38
N PRO A 208 17.71 -7.22 1.57
CA PRO A 208 19.01 -6.73 2.03
C PRO A 208 18.91 -5.26 2.49
N SER A 209 19.83 -4.80 3.34
CA SER A 209 19.87 -3.38 3.70
C SER A 209 20.29 -2.51 2.50
N GLU A 210 20.04 -1.20 2.56
CA GLU A 210 20.42 -0.28 1.47
C GLU A 210 21.91 -0.35 1.11
N ALA A 211 22.78 -0.55 2.09
CA ALA A 211 24.21 -0.69 1.88
C ALA A 211 24.60 -2.00 1.17
N GLU A 212 23.73 -3.01 1.21
CA GLU A 212 23.99 -4.36 0.70
C GLU A 212 23.29 -4.63 -0.64
N GLU A 213 22.35 -3.78 -1.07
CA GLU A 213 21.51 -4.03 -2.26
C GLU A 213 22.32 -4.35 -3.52
N VAL A 214 23.37 -3.55 -3.79
CA VAL A 214 24.23 -3.72 -4.97
C VAL A 214 24.99 -5.04 -4.92
N ALA A 215 25.58 -5.36 -3.77
CA ALA A 215 26.35 -6.59 -3.58
C ALA A 215 25.44 -7.82 -3.67
N TYR A 216 24.29 -7.77 -2.99
CA TYR A 216 23.29 -8.83 -3.02
C TYR A 216 22.79 -9.10 -4.43
N TRP A 217 22.41 -8.05 -5.18
CA TRP A 217 21.92 -8.21 -6.54
C TRP A 217 23.01 -8.74 -7.48
N THR A 218 24.24 -8.25 -7.35
CA THR A 218 25.39 -8.72 -8.16
C THR A 218 25.65 -10.20 -7.95
N GLN A 219 25.72 -10.64 -6.69
CA GLN A 219 25.87 -12.05 -6.34
C GLN A 219 24.73 -12.90 -6.92
N LEU A 220 23.49 -12.42 -6.82
CA LEU A 220 22.32 -13.12 -7.35
C LEU A 220 22.39 -13.33 -8.86
N LEU A 221 22.86 -12.31 -9.59
CA LEU A 221 23.08 -12.40 -11.03
C LEU A 221 24.20 -13.38 -11.36
N GLU A 222 25.30 -13.37 -10.61
CA GLU A 222 26.40 -14.33 -10.78
C GLU A 222 25.92 -15.77 -10.60
N GLU A 223 25.13 -16.06 -9.56
CA GLU A 223 24.54 -17.39 -9.37
C GLU A 223 23.67 -17.82 -10.56
N PHE A 224 22.93 -16.89 -11.17
CA PHE A 224 22.13 -17.21 -12.36
C PHE A 224 22.99 -17.41 -13.60
N ARG A 225 24.06 -16.63 -13.76
CA ARG A 225 25.03 -16.80 -14.86
C ARG A 225 25.73 -18.15 -14.76
N GLU A 226 26.09 -18.58 -13.56
CA GLU A 226 26.66 -19.91 -13.31
C GLU A 226 25.66 -21.03 -13.63
N LYS A 227 24.41 -20.91 -13.19
CA LYS A 227 23.38 -21.94 -13.36
C LYS A 227 22.80 -22.03 -14.78
N ARG A 228 22.73 -20.92 -15.52
CA ARG A 228 22.00 -20.83 -16.81
C ARG A 228 22.84 -20.33 -17.98
N GLY A 229 24.10 -19.97 -17.74
CA GLY A 229 25.03 -19.41 -18.73
C GLY A 229 25.05 -17.88 -18.70
N ALA A 230 26.26 -17.30 -18.69
CA ALA A 230 26.46 -15.86 -18.62
C ALA A 230 25.83 -15.11 -19.79
N GLU A 231 26.10 -15.56 -21.03
CA GLU A 231 25.58 -14.95 -22.25
C GLU A 231 24.05 -14.93 -22.28
N TYR A 232 23.40 -16.00 -21.81
CA TYR A 232 21.95 -16.11 -21.74
C TYR A 232 21.36 -15.06 -20.78
N ILE A 233 21.90 -14.95 -19.56
CA ILE A 233 21.42 -13.97 -18.57
C ILE A 233 21.66 -12.53 -19.04
N ASP A 234 22.84 -12.24 -19.59
CA ASP A 234 23.18 -10.89 -20.04
C ASP A 234 22.30 -10.48 -21.25
N GLN A 235 21.96 -11.42 -22.15
CA GLN A 235 20.99 -11.18 -23.23
C GLN A 235 19.59 -10.86 -22.70
N LEU A 236 19.12 -11.57 -21.67
CA LEU A 236 17.82 -11.28 -21.04
C LEU A 236 17.79 -9.88 -20.42
N ILE A 237 18.84 -9.50 -19.68
CA ILE A 237 18.96 -8.18 -19.05
C ILE A 237 18.98 -7.07 -20.11
N ALA A 238 19.74 -7.26 -21.20
CA ALA A 238 19.83 -6.29 -22.30
C ALA A 238 18.54 -6.17 -23.14
N GLY A 239 17.53 -7.01 -22.90
CA GLY A 239 16.29 -7.03 -23.68
C GLY A 239 16.40 -7.73 -25.02
N GLY A 240 17.45 -8.54 -25.22
CA GLY A 240 17.58 -9.45 -26.35
C GLY A 240 16.61 -10.63 -26.26
N ASN A 241 16.39 -11.29 -27.40
CA ASN A 241 15.84 -12.64 -27.42
C ASN A 241 17.02 -13.60 -27.38
N PRO A 242 17.15 -14.44 -26.34
CA PRO A 242 18.34 -15.26 -26.21
C PRO A 242 18.39 -16.33 -27.30
N THR A 243 19.58 -16.60 -27.81
CA THR A 243 19.84 -17.85 -28.54
C THR A 243 19.78 -19.00 -27.53
N ALA A 244 19.06 -20.07 -27.87
CA ALA A 244 18.65 -21.20 -27.01
C ALA A 244 19.56 -21.49 -25.78
N THR A 245 18.93 -21.76 -24.63
CA THR A 245 19.60 -22.12 -23.37
C THR A 245 20.70 -23.17 -23.62
N PRO A 246 21.96 -22.88 -23.26
CA PRO A 246 23.01 -23.90 -23.29
C PRO A 246 22.56 -25.07 -22.42
N ALA A 247 22.64 -26.29 -22.93
CA ALA A 247 22.29 -27.49 -22.16
C ALA A 247 23.10 -27.49 -20.86
N ALA A 248 22.41 -27.58 -19.71
CA ALA A 248 23.05 -27.62 -18.41
C ALA A 248 24.06 -28.78 -18.40
N SER A 249 25.34 -28.45 -18.26
CA SER A 249 26.38 -29.44 -18.00
C SER A 249 26.07 -30.08 -16.65
N GLN A 250 25.62 -31.34 -16.69
CA GLN A 250 25.44 -32.18 -15.49
C GLN A 250 26.78 -32.49 -14.84
#